data_AF-A0A3P7N4Z5-F1
#
_entry.id   AF-A0A3P7N4Z5-F1
#
_cell.length_a   1.000
_cell.length_b   1.000
_cell.length_c   1.000
_cell.angle_alpha   90.00
_cell.angle_beta   90.00
_cell.angle_gamma   90.00
#
_symmetry.space_group_name_H-M   'P 1'
#
loop_
_entity.id
_entity.type
_entity.pdbx_description
1 polymer ?
#
loop_
_entity_poly.entity_id
_entity_poly.type
_entity_poly.pdbx_seq_one_letter_code
_entity_poly.pdbx_strand_id
1 'polypeptide(L)' 'MTAINSAVEVDITGQVVSDSVGSRFLSGFGGQVDFIRGSAISVDGLGKPIIALPSST' A
#
# COMPACT_ATOMS: atom_id res chain seq x y z
N MET A 1 -11.02 -11.27 2.47
CA MET A 1 -11.02 -9.90 1.88
C MET A 1 -9.71 -9.66 1.14
N THR A 2 -9.74 -9.22 -0.12
CA THR A 2 -8.53 -8.90 -0.91
C THR A 2 -8.42 -7.39 -1.10
N ALA A 3 -7.38 -6.76 -0.56
CA ALA A 3 -7.13 -5.34 -0.68
C ALA A 3 -5.92 -5.10 -1.57
N ILE A 4 -6.14 -4.46 -2.73
CA ILE A 4 -5.08 -4.16 -3.70
C ILE A 4 -4.94 -2.65 -3.78
N ASN A 5 -3.76 -2.13 -3.47
CA ASN A 5 -3.44 -0.71 -3.55
C ASN A 5 -2.16 -0.46 -4.34
N SER A 6 -2.07 0.71 -4.97
CA SER A 6 -0.87 1.15 -5.68
C SER A 6 0.08 1.92 -4.77
N ALA A 7 1.36 1.93 -5.14
CA ALA A 7 2.40 2.72 -4.50
C ALA A 7 3.26 3.43 -5.55
N VAL A 8 4.05 4.40 -5.09
CA VAL A 8 5.04 5.12 -5.90
C VAL A 8 6.40 4.43 -5.82
N GLU A 9 6.82 4.08 -4.61
CA GLU A 9 8.09 3.38 -4.36
C GLU A 9 7.99 2.47 -3.13
N VAL A 10 8.90 1.50 -3.07
CA VAL A 10 9.10 0.62 -1.92
C VAL A 10 10.60 0.48 -1.67
N ASP A 11 11.01 0.56 -0.41
CA ASP A 11 12.42 0.35 -0.04
C ASP A 11 12.73 -1.13 0.29
N ILE A 12 14.00 -1.44 0.52
CA ILE A 12 14.46 -2.80 0.84
C ILE A 12 13.97 -3.32 2.20
N THR A 13 13.45 -2.44 3.05
CA THR A 13 12.84 -2.81 4.35
C THR A 13 11.34 -3.07 4.22
N GLY A 14 10.75 -2.76 3.06
CA GLY A 14 9.32 -2.88 2.79
C GLY A 14 8.51 -1.65 3.18
N GLN A 15 9.14 -0.50 3.46
CA GLN A 15 8.41 0.76 3.63
C GLN A 15 7.84 1.19 2.29
N VAL A 16 6.56 1.51 2.27
CA VAL A 16 5.79 1.85 1.07
C VAL A 16 5.45 3.33 1.11
N VAL A 17 5.78 4.05 0.03
CA VAL A 17 5.37 5.44 -0.18
C VAL A 17 4.35 5.49 -1.31
N SER A 18 3.20 6.11 -1.08
CA SER A 18 2.09 6.19 -2.07
C SER A 18 1.60 7.61 -2.35
N ASP A 19 2.00 8.58 -1.53
CA ASP A 19 1.39 9.91 -1.48
C ASP A 19 2.35 11.03 -1.94
N SER A 20 3.65 10.75 -1.99
CA SER A 20 4.70 11.73 -2.26
C SER A 20 5.90 11.15 -3.01
N VAL A 21 6.71 12.04 -3.59
CA VAL A 21 8.06 11.74 -4.11
C VAL A 21 9.03 12.74 -3.49
N GLY A 22 9.90 12.27 -2.59
CA GLY A 22 10.69 13.16 -1.75
C GLY A 22 9.77 14.15 -1.00
N SER A 23 10.03 15.45 -1.11
CA SER A 23 9.19 16.49 -0.50
C SER A 23 8.00 16.92 -1.35
N ARG A 24 7.81 16.35 -2.55
CA ARG A 24 6.71 16.72 -3.45
C ARG A 24 5.48 15.88 -3.14
N PHE A 25 4.42 16.55 -2.71
CA PHE A 25 3.08 15.95 -2.57
C PHE A 25 2.51 15.55 -3.94
N LEU A 26 1.98 14.33 -4.02
CA LEU A 26 1.25 13.81 -5.19
C LEU A 26 -0.23 13.58 -4.87
N SER A 27 -0.51 12.94 -3.73
CA SER A 27 -1.86 12.61 -3.27
C SER A 27 -1.90 12.54 -1.74
N GLY A 28 -3.06 12.26 -1.14
CA GLY A 28 -3.21 12.11 0.31
C GLY A 28 -3.07 10.65 0.77
N PHE A 29 -2.92 10.45 2.09
CA PHE A 29 -2.79 9.12 2.71
C PHE A 29 -3.94 8.14 2.38
N GLY A 30 -5.15 8.66 2.16
CA GLY A 30 -6.31 7.88 1.74
C GLY A 30 -6.68 6.76 2.72
N GLY A 31 -7.39 5.74 2.24
CA GLY A 31 -7.76 4.57 3.03
C GLY A 31 -6.78 3.38 2.90
N GLN A 32 -5.63 3.56 2.26
CA GLN A 32 -4.73 2.44 1.93
C GLN A 32 -4.37 1.63 3.18
N VAL A 33 -3.96 2.31 4.25
CA VAL A 33 -3.57 1.67 5.52
C VAL A 33 -4.76 0.95 6.14
N ASP A 34 -5.96 1.51 6.04
CA ASP A 34 -7.18 0.93 6.61
C ASP A 34 -7.52 -0.40 5.93
N PHE A 35 -7.54 -0.43 4.59
CA PHE A 35 -7.88 -1.63 3.83
C PHE A 35 -6.77 -2.69 3.90
N ILE A 36 -5.50 -2.29 3.88
CA ILE A 36 -4.36 -3.21 4.02
C ILE A 36 -4.36 -3.84 5.41
N ARG A 37 -4.52 -3.06 6.49
CA ARG A 37 -4.62 -3.62 7.84
C ARG A 37 -5.86 -4.47 8.02
N GLY A 38 -7.03 -3.99 7.59
CA GLY A 38 -8.29 -4.72 7.68
C GLY A 38 -8.26 -6.06 6.93
N SER A 39 -7.59 -6.09 5.78
CA SER A 39 -7.34 -7.34 5.06
C SER A 39 -6.38 -8.26 5.82
N ALA A 40 -5.27 -7.74 6.36
CA ALA A 40 -4.30 -8.55 7.10
C ALA A 40 -4.88 -9.23 8.36
N ILE A 41 -5.88 -8.62 9.01
CA ILE A 41 -6.50 -9.13 10.24
C ILE A 41 -7.90 -9.75 10.00
N SER A 42 -8.20 -10.18 8.76
CA SER A 42 -9.53 -10.71 8.45
C SER A 42 -9.88 -11.95 9.28
N VAL A 43 -11.12 -12.01 9.77
CA VAL A 43 -11.59 -13.07 10.70
C VAL A 43 -11.48 -14.48 10.11
N ASP A 44 -11.68 -14.60 8.80
CA ASP A 44 -11.56 -15.85 8.06
C ASP A 44 -10.10 -16.32 7.88
N GLY A 45 -9.10 -15.48 8.18
CA GLY A 45 -7.68 -15.76 7.95
C GLY A 45 -7.28 -15.85 6.47
N LEU A 46 -8.19 -15.53 5.54
CA LEU A 46 -7.97 -15.62 4.08
C LEU A 46 -7.68 -14.26 3.44
N GLY A 47 -7.38 -13.26 4.27
CA GLY A 47 -7.08 -11.89 3.88
C GLY A 47 -5.83 -11.77 3.03
N LYS A 48 -5.87 -10.89 2.04
CA LYS A 48 -4.76 -10.65 1.10
C LYS A 48 -4.51 -9.14 0.94
N PRO A 49 -3.62 -8.56 1.76
CA PRO A 49 -3.11 -7.21 1.55
C PRO A 49 -2.05 -7.23 0.44
N ILE A 50 -2.27 -6.49 -0.64
CA ILE A 50 -1.40 -6.46 -1.82
C ILE A 50 -1.06 -5.00 -2.15
N ILE A 51 0.24 -4.73 -2.26
CA ILE A 51 0.78 -3.48 -2.83
C ILE A 51 1.33 -3.81 -4.21
N ALA A 52 0.88 -3.07 -5.23
CA ALA A 52 1.29 -3.26 -6.62
C ALA A 52 1.91 -1.97 -7.19
N LEU A 53 3.06 -2.08 -7.82
CA LEU A 53 3.75 -0.99 -8.49
C LEU A 53 4.61 -1.52 -9.65
N PRO A 54 4.85 -0.72 -10.70
CA PRO A 54 5.83 -1.04 -11.73
C PRO A 54 7.24 -1.18 -11.13
N SER A 55 8.08 -2.03 -11.70
CA SER A 55 9.48 -2.18 -11.25
C SER A 55 10.39 -1.03 -11.66
N SER A 56 9.96 -0.21 -12.62
CA SER A 56 10.66 0.97 -13.13
C SER A 56 9.66 2.01 -13.60
N THR A 57 10.03 3.29 -13.52
CA THR A 57 9.26 4.44 -14.04
C THR A 57 9.83 4.92 -15.35
#